data_AF-A0A0Q7W4Q3-F1
#
_entry.id   AF-A0A0Q7W4Q3-F1
#
_cell.length_a   1.000
_cell.length_b   1.000
_cell.length_c   1.000
_cell.angle_alpha   90.00
_cell.angle_beta   90.00
_cell.angle_gamma   90.00
#
_symmetry.space_group_name_H-M   'P 1'
#
loop_
_entity.id
_entity.type
_entity.pdbx_description
1 polymer ?
#
loop_
_entity_poly.entity_id
_entity_poly.type
_entity_poly.pdbx_seq_one_letter_code
_entity_poly.pdbx_strand_id
1 'polypeptide(L)'
;MSNAKQTPLVRSSITADLGKLPLVQLRREVNQKLMAATCAFGKPAKPEFDAREVGLLLRVARERFSGEGALLRRQAVRALAGINADDAAPLLEALVLNQAEHDSVRIAALHALGRRGTKLIERLRLDLSPMMAKHAHRLCEGTEGRKRMRMNGHIPYDQSGADGACRG
;
A
#
# COMPACT_ATOMS: atom_id res chain seq x y z
N MET A 1 3.45 -24.53 -61.14
CA MET A 1 2.85 -23.94 -59.92
C MET A 1 3.98 -23.72 -58.92
N SER A 2 4.48 -22.49 -58.83
CA SER A 2 5.64 -22.15 -57.99
C SER A 2 5.20 -21.88 -56.55
N ASN A 3 5.72 -22.69 -55.62
CA ASN A 3 5.41 -22.58 -54.20
C ASN A 3 6.48 -21.71 -53.52
N ALA A 4 6.17 -20.45 -53.28
CA ALA A 4 7.08 -19.50 -52.63
C ALA A 4 7.17 -19.83 -51.13
N LYS A 5 8.35 -20.31 -50.70
CA LYS A 5 8.67 -20.51 -49.28
C LYS A 5 8.73 -19.14 -48.58
N GLN A 6 7.72 -18.80 -47.80
CA GLN A 6 7.77 -17.69 -46.86
C GLN A 6 8.84 -17.97 -45.80
N THR A 7 9.91 -17.19 -45.81
CA THR A 7 10.95 -17.22 -44.79
C THR A 7 10.44 -16.48 -43.55
N PRO A 8 10.47 -17.06 -42.34
CA PRO A 8 10.02 -16.37 -41.14
C PRO A 8 10.93 -15.16 -40.88
N LEU A 9 10.32 -13.99 -40.66
CA LEU A 9 11.02 -12.77 -40.29
C LEU A 9 11.63 -12.95 -38.89
N VAL A 10 12.91 -13.30 -38.83
CA VAL A 10 13.69 -13.35 -37.60
C VAL A 10 14.07 -11.91 -37.24
N ARG A 11 13.45 -11.37 -36.19
CA ARG A 11 13.84 -10.06 -35.63
C ARG A 11 15.20 -10.22 -34.96
N SER A 12 16.20 -9.44 -35.40
CA SER A 12 17.51 -9.41 -34.75
C SER A 12 17.38 -8.93 -33.30
N SER A 13 18.05 -9.63 -32.38
CA SER A 13 18.19 -9.17 -31.01
C SER A 13 19.11 -7.95 -30.98
N ILE A 14 18.75 -6.94 -30.18
CA ILE A 14 19.52 -5.71 -30.01
C ILE A 14 19.82 -5.57 -28.53
N THR A 15 21.08 -5.35 -28.18
CA THR A 15 21.47 -5.04 -26.80
C THR A 15 21.08 -3.60 -26.50
N ALA A 16 20.15 -3.40 -25.56
CA ALA A 16 19.72 -2.07 -25.12
C ALA A 16 20.50 -1.64 -23.87
N ASP A 17 21.09 -0.45 -23.92
CA ASP A 17 21.71 0.17 -22.74
C ASP A 17 20.62 0.84 -21.88
N LEU A 18 20.24 0.15 -20.80
CA LEU A 18 19.20 0.63 -19.89
C LEU A 18 19.61 1.86 -19.09
N GLY A 19 20.92 2.13 -18.96
CA GLY A 19 21.43 3.31 -18.26
C GLY A 19 21.11 4.62 -18.98
N LYS A 20 20.84 4.55 -20.29
CA LYS A 20 20.47 5.70 -21.13
C LYS A 20 18.96 5.96 -21.18
N LEU A 21 18.16 5.23 -20.40
CA LEU A 21 16.70 5.34 -20.39
C LEU A 21 16.24 5.88 -19.03
N PRO A 22 16.05 7.20 -18.88
CA PRO A 22 15.76 7.83 -17.59
C PRO A 22 14.53 7.24 -16.87
N LEU A 23 13.49 6.87 -17.63
CA LEU A 23 12.27 6.27 -17.05
C LEU A 23 12.51 4.85 -16.52
N VAL A 24 13.40 4.08 -17.15
CA VAL A 24 13.77 2.74 -16.68
C VAL A 24 14.58 2.89 -15.39
N GLN A 25 15.51 3.84 -15.36
CA GLN A 25 16.32 4.11 -14.17
C GLN A 25 15.46 4.54 -12.98
N LEU A 26 14.55 5.49 -13.18
CA LEU A 26 13.59 5.91 -12.16
C LEU A 26 12.74 4.73 -11.64
N ARG A 27 12.30 3.83 -12.54
CA ARG A 27 11.55 2.64 -12.13
C ARG A 27 12.38 1.67 -11.29
N ARG A 28 13.65 1.48 -11.61
CA ARG A 28 14.55 0.65 -10.81
C ARG A 28 14.77 1.24 -9.43
N GLU A 29 14.97 2.54 -9.33
CA GLU A 29 15.13 3.26 -8.06
C GLU A 29 13.89 3.14 -7.17
N VAL A 30 12.70 3.38 -7.72
CA VAL A 30 11.44 3.20 -6.98
C VAL A 30 11.26 1.75 -6.53
N ASN A 31 11.52 0.77 -7.41
CA ASN A 31 11.44 -0.65 -7.03
C ASN A 31 12.42 -0.99 -5.89
N GLN A 32 13.65 -0.48 -5.94
CA GLN A 32 14.64 -0.66 -4.87
C GLN A 32 14.18 -0.03 -3.55
N LYS A 33 13.65 1.20 -3.57
CA LYS A 33 13.05 1.84 -2.40
C LYS A 33 11.93 1.00 -1.79
N LEU A 34 11.03 0.49 -2.63
CA LEU A 34 9.94 -0.38 -2.20
C LEU A 34 10.44 -1.70 -1.60
N MET A 35 11.50 -2.27 -2.16
CA MET A 35 12.10 -3.50 -1.65
C MET A 35 12.84 -3.30 -0.33
N ALA A 36 13.54 -2.19 -0.14
CA ALA A 36 14.19 -1.84 1.12
C ALA A 36 13.19 -1.72 2.28
N ALA A 37 11.93 -1.39 2.00
CA ALA A 37 10.85 -1.34 2.99
C ALA A 37 10.35 -2.74 3.43
N THR A 38 10.86 -3.83 2.85
CA THR A 38 10.39 -5.21 3.11
C THR A 38 11.23 -6.01 4.11
N CYS A 39 12.34 -5.48 4.61
CA CYS A 39 13.31 -6.26 5.41
C CYS A 39 12.66 -6.96 6.61
N ALA A 40 12.80 -8.29 6.64
CA ALA A 40 12.22 -9.18 7.66
C ALA A 40 12.97 -9.16 9.01
N PHE A 41 14.22 -8.67 9.03
CA PHE A 41 15.13 -8.77 10.19
C PHE A 41 15.65 -7.41 10.70
N GLY A 42 15.06 -6.29 10.25
CA GLY A 42 15.48 -4.95 10.65
C GLY A 42 14.31 -3.96 10.65
N LYS A 43 14.55 -2.74 11.14
CA LYS A 43 13.54 -1.67 11.09
C LYS A 43 13.31 -1.33 9.60
N PRO A 44 12.09 -1.54 9.06
CA PRO A 44 11.85 -1.30 7.65
C PRO A 44 12.13 0.17 7.35
N ALA A 45 12.88 0.42 6.28
CA ALA A 45 13.09 1.77 5.79
C ALA A 45 11.73 2.41 5.51
N LYS A 46 11.58 3.70 5.85
CA LYS A 46 10.45 4.52 5.43
C LYS A 46 10.91 5.36 4.25
N PRO A 47 10.86 4.83 3.02
CA PRO A 47 11.28 5.59 1.86
C PRO A 47 10.36 6.80 1.67
N GLU A 48 10.98 7.94 1.43
CA GLU A 48 10.29 9.14 0.97
C GLU A 48 10.21 9.11 -0.56
N PHE A 49 9.09 9.64 -1.07
CA PHE A 49 8.78 9.67 -2.49
C PHE A 49 8.42 11.09 -2.91
N ASP A 50 9.05 11.59 -3.97
CA ASP A 50 8.72 12.87 -4.58
C ASP A 50 7.47 12.77 -5.48
N ALA A 51 6.98 13.91 -6.00
CA ALA A 51 5.79 13.95 -6.84
C ALA A 51 5.91 13.12 -8.13
N ARG A 52 7.10 13.00 -8.72
CA ARG A 52 7.35 12.18 -9.92
C ARG A 52 7.28 10.70 -9.58
N GLU A 53 7.78 10.33 -8.41
CA GLU A 53 7.73 8.97 -7.90
C GLU A 53 6.30 8.55 -7.52
N VAL A 54 5.46 9.46 -7.01
CA VAL A 54 4.03 9.20 -6.76
C VAL A 54 3.30 8.75 -8.02
N GLY A 55 3.54 9.43 -9.15
CA GLY A 55 2.98 9.02 -10.43
C GLY A 55 3.39 7.59 -10.83
N LEU A 56 4.61 7.19 -10.48
CA LEU A 56 5.11 5.84 -10.73
C LEU A 56 4.55 4.82 -9.75
N LEU A 57 4.36 5.17 -8.47
CA LEU A 57 3.69 4.33 -7.47
C LEU A 57 2.25 3.99 -7.90
N LEU A 58 1.51 4.97 -8.45
CA LEU A 58 0.17 4.74 -9.00
C LEU A 58 0.20 3.74 -10.18
N ARG A 59 1.22 3.80 -11.04
CA ARG A 59 1.40 2.82 -12.12
C ARG A 59 1.73 1.44 -11.56
N VAL A 60 2.67 1.33 -10.64
CA VAL A 60 3.04 0.07 -9.97
C VAL A 60 1.82 -0.55 -9.29
N ALA A 61 1.01 0.24 -8.60
CA ALA A 61 -0.21 -0.21 -7.92
C ALA A 61 -1.29 -0.75 -8.89
N ARG A 62 -1.29 -0.31 -10.15
CA ARG A 62 -2.21 -0.78 -11.21
C ARG A 62 -1.72 -2.02 -11.94
N GLU A 63 -0.42 -2.31 -11.90
CA GLU A 63 0.16 -3.43 -12.62
C GLU A 63 -0.35 -4.76 -12.07
N ARG A 64 -0.78 -5.65 -12.96
CA ARG A 64 -1.19 -7.01 -12.60
C ARG A 64 0.02 -7.93 -12.78
N PHE A 65 0.76 -8.13 -11.71
CA PHE A 65 1.88 -9.08 -11.70
C PHE A 65 1.55 -10.32 -10.88
N SER A 66 2.16 -11.45 -11.25
CA SER A 66 2.36 -12.62 -10.41
C SER A 66 3.75 -12.58 -9.73
N GLY A 67 3.93 -13.33 -8.64
CA GLY A 67 5.23 -13.47 -7.96
C GLY A 67 5.75 -12.17 -7.30
N GLU A 68 7.02 -11.84 -7.49
CA GLU A 68 7.70 -10.68 -6.87
C GLU A 68 7.01 -9.34 -7.18
N GLY A 69 6.35 -9.22 -8.34
CA GLY A 69 5.60 -8.02 -8.68
C GLY A 69 4.39 -7.79 -7.77
N ALA A 70 3.81 -8.83 -7.17
CA ALA A 70 2.74 -8.69 -6.18
C ALA A 70 3.25 -8.06 -4.87
N LEU A 71 4.50 -8.34 -4.49
CA LEU A 71 5.15 -7.71 -3.34
C LEU A 71 5.39 -6.22 -3.59
N LEU A 72 5.98 -5.88 -4.74
CA LEU A 72 6.20 -4.49 -5.16
C LEU A 72 4.89 -3.70 -5.19
N ARG A 73 3.84 -4.30 -5.76
CA ARG A 73 2.50 -3.70 -5.81
C ARG A 73 1.93 -3.43 -4.43
N ARG A 74 2.02 -4.39 -3.51
CA ARG A 74 1.59 -4.21 -2.12
C ARG A 74 2.37 -3.10 -1.43
N GLN A 75 3.68 -3.00 -1.64
CA GLN A 75 4.48 -1.92 -1.04
C GLN A 75 4.16 -0.57 -1.68
N ALA A 76 3.88 -0.50 -2.98
CA ALA A 76 3.47 0.74 -3.63
C ALA A 76 2.15 1.24 -3.05
N VAL A 77 1.17 0.36 -2.85
CA VAL A 77 -0.10 0.67 -2.19
C VAL A 77 0.12 1.19 -0.76
N ARG A 78 1.04 0.59 0.01
CA ARG A 78 1.40 1.08 1.35
C ARG A 78 2.11 2.43 1.31
N ALA A 79 2.99 2.66 0.33
CA ALA A 79 3.66 3.94 0.16
C ALA A 79 2.65 5.07 -0.12
N LEU A 80 1.62 4.79 -0.95
CA LEU A 80 0.54 5.74 -1.22
C LEU A 80 -0.23 6.15 0.04
N ALA A 81 -0.30 5.28 1.07
CA ALA A 81 -0.87 5.62 2.38
C ALA A 81 -0.12 6.76 3.08
N GLY A 82 1.21 6.75 2.99
CA GLY A 82 2.07 7.69 3.71
C GLY A 82 2.12 9.09 3.09
N ILE A 83 1.70 9.21 1.83
CA ILE A 83 1.86 10.44 1.04
C ILE A 83 0.57 11.28 1.05
N ASN A 84 -0.52 10.80 1.66
CA ASN A 84 -1.85 11.45 1.61
C ASN A 84 -2.21 11.92 0.18
N ALA A 85 -1.87 11.09 -0.82
CA ALA A 85 -2.17 11.40 -2.19
C ALA A 85 -3.68 11.27 -2.39
N ASP A 86 -4.41 12.38 -2.29
CA ASP A 86 -5.85 12.44 -2.51
C ASP A 86 -6.24 11.82 -3.87
N ASP A 87 -5.37 12.01 -4.87
CA ASP A 87 -5.47 11.45 -6.22
C ASP A 87 -5.39 9.92 -6.25
N ALA A 88 -4.84 9.28 -5.20
CA ALA A 88 -4.77 7.84 -5.09
C ALA A 88 -6.08 7.22 -4.57
N ALA A 89 -6.97 8.00 -3.94
CA ALA A 89 -8.16 7.47 -3.29
C ALA A 89 -9.06 6.65 -4.24
N PRO A 90 -9.39 7.11 -5.47
CA PRO A 90 -10.21 6.31 -6.40
C PRO A 90 -9.57 4.98 -6.77
N LEU A 91 -8.25 4.94 -6.94
CA LEU A 91 -7.51 3.71 -7.22
C LEU A 91 -7.56 2.76 -6.01
N LEU A 92 -7.32 3.29 -4.82
CA LEU A 92 -7.30 2.50 -3.59
C LEU A 92 -8.69 1.90 -3.30
N GLU A 93 -9.77 2.68 -3.48
CA GLU A 93 -11.15 2.18 -3.36
C GLU A 93 -11.43 1.06 -4.37
N ALA A 94 -11.03 1.24 -5.63
CA ALA A 94 -11.17 0.21 -6.67
C ALA A 94 -10.41 -1.08 -6.31
N LEU A 95 -9.20 -0.97 -5.74
CA LEU A 95 -8.43 -2.13 -5.28
C LEU A 95 -9.12 -2.86 -4.13
N VAL A 96 -9.64 -2.12 -3.14
CA VAL A 96 -10.37 -2.71 -1.99
C VAL A 96 -11.57 -3.54 -2.45
N LEU A 97 -12.33 -3.02 -3.42
CA LEU A 97 -13.59 -3.61 -3.88
C LEU A 97 -13.41 -4.70 -4.96
N ASN A 98 -12.22 -4.83 -5.53
CA ASN A 98 -11.94 -5.81 -6.58
C ASN A 98 -11.78 -7.23 -6.00
N GLN A 99 -12.78 -8.08 -6.22
CA GLN A 99 -12.79 -9.47 -5.73
C GLN A 99 -11.75 -10.38 -6.40
N ALA A 100 -11.26 -10.02 -7.58
CA ALA A 100 -10.18 -10.74 -8.25
C ALA A 100 -8.78 -10.34 -7.72
N GLU A 101 -8.72 -9.36 -6.81
CA GLU A 101 -7.47 -8.91 -6.21
C GLU A 101 -7.09 -9.77 -5.01
N HIS A 102 -5.78 -9.96 -4.78
CA HIS A 102 -5.31 -10.71 -3.63
C HIS A 102 -5.59 -9.93 -2.33
N ASP A 103 -6.10 -10.61 -1.30
CA ASP A 103 -6.52 -9.99 -0.03
C ASP A 103 -5.43 -9.13 0.62
N SER A 104 -4.15 -9.52 0.51
CA SER A 104 -3.04 -8.73 1.05
C SER A 104 -2.90 -7.34 0.41
N VAL A 105 -3.26 -7.19 -0.86
CA VAL A 105 -3.29 -5.90 -1.59
C VAL A 105 -4.56 -5.13 -1.21
N ARG A 106 -5.71 -5.82 -1.13
CA ARG A 106 -6.99 -5.23 -0.70
C ARG A 106 -6.91 -4.65 0.72
N ILE A 107 -6.33 -5.39 1.66
CA ILE A 107 -6.07 -4.94 3.04
C ILE A 107 -5.13 -3.73 3.05
N ALA A 108 -4.03 -3.79 2.29
CA ALA A 108 -3.09 -2.67 2.21
C ALA A 108 -3.77 -1.39 1.67
N ALA A 109 -4.64 -1.54 0.67
CA ALA A 109 -5.39 -0.43 0.11
C ALA A 109 -6.41 0.15 1.11
N LEU A 110 -7.09 -0.72 1.87
CA LEU A 110 -8.02 -0.28 2.93
C LEU A 110 -7.29 0.52 4.01
N HIS A 111 -6.09 0.07 4.41
CA HIS A 111 -5.25 0.81 5.36
C HIS A 111 -4.79 2.14 4.77
N ALA A 112 -4.45 2.16 3.48
CA ALA A 112 -4.02 3.36 2.78
C ALA A 112 -5.10 4.43 2.66
N LEU A 113 -6.37 4.03 2.58
CA LEU A 113 -7.50 4.96 2.61
C LEU A 113 -7.70 5.64 3.97
N GLY A 114 -7.14 5.09 5.05
CA GLY A 114 -7.25 5.64 6.40
C GLY A 114 -8.70 5.96 6.78
N ARG A 115 -8.98 7.23 7.11
CA ARG A 115 -10.34 7.68 7.46
C ARG A 115 -11.34 7.58 6.30
N ARG A 116 -10.91 7.68 5.04
CA ARG A 116 -11.80 7.56 3.87
C ARG A 116 -12.35 6.14 3.76
N GLY A 117 -11.54 5.16 4.15
CA GLY A 117 -11.89 3.74 4.11
C GLY A 117 -12.94 3.32 5.13
N THR A 118 -13.25 4.13 6.15
CA THR A 118 -14.21 3.73 7.20
C THR A 118 -15.61 3.45 6.65
N LYS A 119 -16.01 4.16 5.58
CA LYS A 119 -17.29 3.91 4.89
C LYS A 119 -17.33 2.55 4.21
N LEU A 120 -16.18 1.99 3.84
CA LEU A 120 -16.08 0.68 3.20
C LEU A 120 -16.07 -0.46 4.20
N ILE A 121 -15.63 -0.22 5.45
CA ILE A 121 -15.47 -1.28 6.45
C ILE A 121 -16.79 -2.02 6.69
N GLU A 122 -17.90 -1.30 6.86
CA GLU A 122 -19.21 -1.94 7.07
C GLU A 122 -19.62 -2.85 5.91
N ARG A 123 -19.40 -2.40 4.67
CA ARG A 123 -19.65 -3.21 3.47
C ARG A 123 -18.76 -4.45 3.44
N LEU A 124 -17.50 -4.31 3.82
CA LEU A 124 -16.52 -5.40 3.78
C LEU A 124 -16.74 -6.46 4.86
N ARG A 125 -17.59 -6.23 5.86
CA ARG A 125 -17.96 -7.28 6.84
C ARG A 125 -18.67 -8.46 6.18
N LEU A 126 -19.33 -8.22 5.05
CA LEU A 126 -20.01 -9.23 4.23
C LEU A 126 -19.20 -9.56 2.96
N ASP A 127 -17.90 -9.28 2.94
CA ASP A 127 -17.07 -9.57 1.78
C ASP A 127 -17.01 -11.08 1.50
N LEU A 128 -16.93 -11.43 0.22
CA LEU A 128 -16.86 -12.83 -0.21
C LEU A 128 -15.57 -13.51 0.25
N SER A 129 -14.48 -12.74 0.44
CA SER A 129 -13.29 -13.26 1.10
C SER A 129 -13.49 -13.31 2.62
N PRO A 130 -13.41 -14.50 3.26
CA PRO A 130 -13.48 -14.62 4.71
C PRO A 130 -12.36 -13.85 5.43
N MET A 131 -11.19 -13.72 4.78
CA MET A 131 -10.07 -12.96 5.32
C MET A 131 -10.38 -11.46 5.35
N MET A 132 -10.96 -10.92 4.27
CA MET A 132 -11.40 -9.52 4.21
C MET A 132 -12.53 -9.25 5.21
N ALA A 133 -13.54 -10.12 5.28
CA ALA A 133 -14.62 -10.01 6.26
C ALA A 133 -14.09 -9.98 7.70
N LYS A 134 -13.26 -10.97 8.07
CA LYS A 134 -12.61 -11.02 9.38
C LYS A 134 -11.75 -9.80 9.66
N HIS A 135 -11.05 -9.27 8.65
CA HIS A 135 -10.26 -8.06 8.80
C HIS A 135 -11.14 -6.83 9.05
N ALA A 136 -12.24 -6.67 8.32
CA ALA A 136 -13.20 -5.59 8.50
C ALA A 136 -13.85 -5.61 9.89
N HIS A 137 -14.27 -6.78 10.38
CA HIS A 137 -14.80 -6.94 11.74
C HIS A 137 -13.83 -6.43 12.82
N ARG A 138 -12.54 -6.80 12.74
CA ARG A 138 -11.51 -6.33 13.69
C ARG A 138 -11.34 -4.82 13.66
N LEU A 139 -11.44 -4.19 12.48
CA LEU A 139 -11.35 -2.74 12.36
C LEU A 139 -12.56 -2.05 13.00
N CYS A 140 -13.78 -2.57 12.83
CA CYS A 140 -14.97 -2.05 13.52
C CYS A 140 -14.81 -2.13 15.04
N GLU A 141 -14.46 -3.31 15.57
CA GLU A 141 -14.28 -3.52 17.02
C GLU A 141 -13.20 -2.60 17.62
N GLY A 142 -12.08 -2.43 16.91
CA GLY A 142 -11.02 -1.49 17.30
C GLY A 142 -11.47 -0.02 17.29
N THR A 143 -12.34 0.37 16.35
CA THR A 143 -12.92 1.73 16.32
C THR A 143 -13.97 1.95 17.42
N GLU A 144 -14.77 0.94 17.74
CA GLU A 144 -15.74 1.01 18.83
C GLU A 144 -15.07 1.05 20.20
N GLY A 145 -14.01 0.26 20.42
CA GLY A 145 -13.22 0.32 21.66
C GLY A 145 -12.63 1.71 21.92
N ARG A 146 -12.11 2.38 20.89
CA ARG A 146 -11.63 3.77 20.99
C ARG A 146 -12.76 4.77 21.24
N LYS A 147 -13.93 4.59 20.61
CA LYS A 147 -15.11 5.44 20.85
C LYS A 147 -15.64 5.27 22.28
N ARG A 148 -15.73 4.03 22.79
CA ARG A 148 -16.15 3.72 24.17
C ARG A 148 -15.19 4.32 25.20
N MET A 149 -13.87 4.24 24.97
CA MET A 149 -12.87 4.90 25.82
C MET A 149 -13.05 6.43 25.87
N ARG A 150 -13.42 7.07 24.76
CA ARG A 150 -13.66 8.52 24.73
C ARG A 150 -14.98 8.93 25.37
N MET A 151 -16.01 8.09 25.29
CA MET A 151 -17.33 8.35 25.91
C MET A 151 -17.33 8.11 27.43
N ASN A 152 -16.46 7.24 27.94
CA ASN A 152 -16.41 6.89 29.37
C ASN A 152 -15.47 7.78 30.21
N GLY A 153 -14.92 8.86 29.67
CA GLY A 153 -14.27 9.92 30.45
C GLY A 153 -13.07 9.53 31.33
N HIS A 154 -12.56 8.30 31.27
CA HIS A 154 -11.46 7.87 32.13
C HIS A 154 -10.11 8.21 31.48
N ILE A 155 -9.68 9.46 31.67
CA ILE A 155 -8.26 9.78 31.70
C ILE A 155 -7.77 9.22 33.04
N PRO A 156 -6.84 8.23 33.08
CA PRO A 156 -6.23 7.89 34.36
C PRO A 156 -5.43 9.10 34.79
N TYR A 157 -5.97 9.81 35.78
CA TYR A 157 -5.27 10.85 36.51
C TYR A 157 -4.26 10.12 37.39
N ASP A 158 -2.98 10.16 37.02
CA ASP A 158 -1.92 9.76 37.95
C ASP A 158 -1.82 10.85 39.01
N GLN A 159 -2.51 10.64 40.13
CA GLN A 159 -2.28 11.35 41.38
C GLN A 159 -1.12 10.66 42.10
N SER A 160 0.09 11.11 41.84
CA SER A 160 1.22 10.86 42.73
C SER A 160 2.05 12.14 42.92
N GLY A 161 1.78 12.82 44.05
CA GLY A 161 2.79 13.61 44.76
C GLY A 161 2.69 15.13 44.69
N ALA A 162 1.70 15.72 45.36
CA ALA A 162 1.95 16.98 46.06
C ALA A 162 2.69 16.68 47.36
N ASP A 163 3.83 17.36 47.56
CA ASP A 163 4.25 18.03 48.82
C ASP A 163 5.77 17.97 49.01
N GLY A 164 6.38 19.15 49.03
CA GLY A 164 7.81 19.32 49.24
C GLY A 164 8.26 20.75 48.98
N ALA A 165 7.64 21.71 49.69
CA ALA A 165 8.11 23.09 49.75
C ALA A 165 9.55 23.16 50.29
N CYS A 166 10.40 23.97 49.65
CA CYS A 166 11.43 24.77 50.32
C CYS A 166 11.71 26.02 49.48
N ARG A 167 11.33 27.18 50.03
CA ARG A 167 11.87 28.51 49.69
C ARG A 167 13.25 28.65 50.33
N GLY A 168 14.13 29.44 49.72
CA GLY A 168 15.40 29.91 50.30
C GLY A 168 16.58 29.65 49.40
#